data_AF-A0A3T0D4Y4-F1
#
_entry.id   AF-A0A3T0D4Y4-F1
#
_cell.length_a   1.000
_cell.length_b   1.000
_cell.length_c   1.000
_cell.angle_alpha   90.00
_cell.angle_beta   90.00
_cell.angle_gamma   90.00
#
_symmetry.space_group_name_H-M   'P 1'
#
loop_
_entity.id
_entity.type
_entity.pdbx_description
1 polymer ?
#
loop_
_entity_poly.entity_id
_entity_poly.type
_entity_poly.pdbx_seq_one_letter_code
_entity_poly.pdbx_strand_id
1 'polypeptide(L)'
;MMELKKAGLSHLSVSIDEFHLKFVPVDNIKRILKVARQIDLPVFLGSVVTKTSKRLSAISELLGDDLLGFPIVEVPCLPVGRAKEKIKSDSFLYSSQLPAKKCRNMDTIVILPDGSVYPCCSQAGMTSPLLLGSIYNSFLKDILKNCQRNLFCNILLTKGPIWFYNVLKNEFNITELRDKYVDICDICNYILDNNKYVKLLKEHLSKNKLSSEL
;
A
#
# COMPACT_ATOMS: atom_id res chain seq x y z
N MET A 1 26.94 -5.87 0.21
CA MET A 1 26.16 -6.33 1.40
C MET A 1 26.95 -6.21 2.70
N MET A 2 28.22 -6.64 2.77
CA MET A 2 29.02 -6.53 3.99
C MET A 2 29.19 -5.08 4.47
N GLU A 3 29.45 -4.14 3.56
CA GLU A 3 29.53 -2.71 3.89
C GLU A 3 28.22 -2.18 4.49
N LEU A 4 27.07 -2.57 3.91
CA LEU A 4 25.75 -2.20 4.44
C LEU A 4 25.51 -2.79 5.83
N LYS A 5 25.88 -4.06 6.06
CA LYS A 5 25.78 -4.68 7.39
C LYS A 5 26.66 -3.94 8.41
N LYS A 6 27.90 -3.62 8.04
CA LYS A 6 28.82 -2.81 8.87
C LYS A 6 28.27 -1.41 9.15
N ALA A 7 27.51 -0.84 8.23
CA ALA A 7 26.83 0.45 8.40
C ALA A 7 25.52 0.36 9.21
N GLY A 8 25.11 -0.83 9.67
CA GLY A 8 23.94 -1.03 10.53
C GLY A 8 22.70 -1.59 9.84
N LEU A 9 22.78 -2.04 8.58
CA LEU A 9 21.67 -2.74 7.94
C LEU A 9 21.33 -4.01 8.73
N SER A 10 20.11 -4.07 9.25
CA SER A 10 19.64 -5.18 10.08
C SER A 10 18.79 -6.19 9.34
N HIS A 11 18.09 -5.78 8.27
CA HIS A 11 17.18 -6.63 7.50
C HIS A 11 17.13 -6.17 6.04
N LEU A 12 16.80 -7.09 5.13
CA LEU A 12 16.57 -6.78 3.72
C LEU A 12 15.21 -7.34 3.26
N SER A 13 14.43 -6.53 2.56
CA SER A 13 13.26 -7.00 1.83
C SER A 13 13.59 -7.07 0.34
N VAL A 14 13.34 -8.21 -0.30
CA VAL A 14 13.63 -8.44 -1.72
C VAL A 14 12.36 -8.84 -2.44
N SER A 15 12.04 -8.14 -3.52
CA SER A 15 10.89 -8.48 -4.35
C SER A 15 11.24 -9.62 -5.31
N ILE A 16 10.36 -10.63 -5.37
CA ILE A 16 10.43 -11.73 -6.32
C ILE A 16 9.01 -12.12 -6.76
N ASP A 17 8.73 -11.94 -8.04
CA ASP A 17 7.49 -12.36 -8.68
C ASP A 17 7.70 -12.42 -10.20
N GLU A 18 6.68 -12.87 -10.93
CA GLU A 18 6.72 -12.94 -12.39
C GLU A 18 6.91 -11.58 -13.08
N PHE A 19 6.60 -10.46 -12.41
CA PHE A 19 6.79 -9.12 -12.97
C PHE A 19 8.26 -8.72 -12.88
N HIS A 20 8.93 -9.02 -11.77
CA HIS A 20 10.36 -8.75 -11.57
C HIS A 20 11.25 -9.70 -12.36
N LEU A 21 10.90 -11.00 -12.44
CA LEU A 21 11.70 -12.02 -13.12
C LEU A 21 11.86 -11.79 -14.64
N LYS A 22 11.05 -10.91 -15.23
CA LYS A 22 11.22 -10.44 -16.63
C LYS A 22 12.49 -9.59 -16.83
N PHE A 23 12.96 -8.95 -15.76
CA PHE A 23 14.05 -7.98 -15.80
C PHE A 23 15.24 -8.38 -14.93
N VAL A 24 14.99 -9.15 -13.86
CA VAL A 24 16.01 -9.56 -12.90
C VAL A 24 16.14 -11.09 -12.92
N PRO A 25 17.28 -11.65 -13.36
CA PRO A 25 17.53 -13.08 -13.32
C PRO A 25 17.44 -13.63 -11.90
N VAL A 26 16.83 -14.81 -11.74
CA VAL A 26 16.66 -15.43 -10.41
C VAL A 26 17.98 -15.68 -9.69
N ASP A 27 19.07 -15.91 -10.42
CA ASP A 27 20.39 -16.12 -9.83
C ASP A 27 20.88 -14.93 -9.01
N ASN A 28 20.41 -13.71 -9.29
CA ASN A 28 20.68 -12.55 -8.44
C ASN A 28 20.06 -12.72 -7.05
N ILE A 29 18.83 -13.23 -6.99
CA ILE A 29 18.12 -13.49 -5.74
C ILE A 29 18.83 -14.62 -4.97
N LYS A 30 19.18 -15.72 -5.65
CA LYS A 30 19.95 -16.82 -5.05
C LYS A 30 21.28 -16.34 -4.45
N ARG A 31 22.01 -15.48 -5.18
CA ARG A 31 23.23 -14.84 -4.67
C ARG A 31 22.97 -14.01 -3.42
N ILE A 32 21.88 -13.22 -3.38
CA ILE A 32 21.51 -12.44 -2.19
C ILE A 32 21.26 -13.37 -1.00
N LEU A 33 20.46 -14.42 -1.16
CA LEU A 33 20.12 -15.36 -0.09
C LEU A 33 21.37 -16.10 0.43
N LYS A 34 22.25 -16.53 -0.48
CA LYS A 34 23.52 -17.17 -0.11
C LYS A 34 24.42 -16.24 0.71
N VAL A 35 24.63 -15.00 0.27
CA VAL A 35 25.46 -14.02 0.99
C VAL A 35 24.81 -13.64 2.31
N ALA A 36 23.50 -13.41 2.33
CA ALA A 36 22.74 -13.11 3.53
C ALA A 36 22.91 -14.19 4.60
N ARG A 37 22.86 -15.46 4.22
CA ARG A 37 23.10 -16.60 5.11
C ARG A 37 24.52 -16.59 5.68
N GLN A 38 25.53 -16.35 4.84
CA GLN A 38 26.94 -16.33 5.27
C GLN A 38 27.24 -15.22 6.27
N ILE A 39 26.56 -14.08 6.14
CA ILE A 39 26.78 -12.94 7.02
C ILE A 39 25.72 -12.83 8.11
N ASP A 40 24.79 -13.78 8.25
CA ASP A 40 23.67 -13.71 9.19
C ASP A 40 22.88 -12.39 9.08
N LEU A 41 22.37 -12.11 7.87
CA LEU A 41 21.50 -10.97 7.59
C LEU A 41 20.08 -11.50 7.28
N PRO A 42 19.07 -11.19 8.09
CA PRO A 42 17.69 -11.51 7.79
C PRO A 42 17.23 -10.97 6.42
N VAL A 43 16.61 -11.84 5.62
CA VAL A 43 15.99 -11.49 4.35
C VAL A 43 14.54 -11.93 4.33
N PHE A 44 13.67 -11.04 3.88
CA PHE A 44 12.26 -11.30 3.61
C PHE A 44 11.99 -11.19 2.10
N LEU A 45 11.28 -12.16 1.55
CA LEU A 45 10.87 -12.15 0.14
C LEU A 45 9.42 -11.70 0.01
N GLY A 46 9.17 -10.69 -0.84
CA GLY A 46 7.83 -10.22 -1.17
C GLY A 46 7.46 -10.59 -2.60
N SER A 47 6.25 -11.12 -2.80
CA SER A 47 5.76 -11.52 -4.12
C SER A 47 4.40 -10.90 -4.40
N VAL A 48 4.27 -10.12 -5.48
CA VAL A 48 2.98 -9.56 -5.90
C VAL A 48 2.27 -10.56 -6.81
N VAL A 49 1.00 -10.86 -6.50
CA VAL A 49 0.20 -11.87 -7.24
C VAL A 49 -1.12 -11.34 -7.76
N THR A 50 -1.52 -11.88 -8.91
CA THR A 50 -2.84 -11.78 -9.54
C THR A 50 -3.50 -13.16 -9.55
N LYS A 51 -4.74 -13.28 -10.04
CA LYS A 51 -5.42 -14.58 -10.21
C LYS A 51 -4.66 -15.55 -11.10
N THR A 52 -3.98 -15.03 -12.12
CA THR A 52 -3.26 -15.84 -13.12
C THR A 52 -1.78 -15.98 -12.80
N SER A 53 -1.29 -15.33 -11.75
CA SER A 53 0.12 -15.37 -11.38
C SER A 53 0.52 -16.76 -10.93
N LYS A 54 1.75 -17.13 -11.28
CA LYS A 54 2.43 -18.25 -10.62
C LYS A 54 2.55 -17.91 -9.12
N ARG A 55 2.08 -18.82 -8.27
CA ARG A 55 2.01 -18.63 -6.81
C ARG A 55 3.29 -19.11 -6.12
N LEU A 56 3.31 -19.08 -4.78
CA LEU A 56 4.44 -19.50 -3.94
C LEU A 56 5.09 -20.81 -4.35
N SER A 57 4.32 -21.80 -4.79
CA SER A 57 4.86 -23.09 -5.24
C SER A 57 5.89 -22.94 -6.35
N ALA A 58 5.62 -22.09 -7.35
CA ALA A 58 6.54 -21.84 -8.46
C ALA A 58 7.79 -21.08 -8.02
N ILE A 59 7.66 -20.15 -7.06
CA ILE A 59 8.82 -19.44 -6.51
C ILE A 59 9.67 -20.38 -5.65
N SER A 60 9.03 -21.24 -4.87
CA SER A 60 9.70 -22.27 -4.07
C SER A 60 10.46 -23.25 -4.95
N GLU A 61 9.87 -23.71 -6.06
CA GLU A 61 10.54 -24.57 -7.04
C GLU A 61 11.74 -23.87 -7.69
N LEU A 62 11.56 -22.59 -8.06
CA LEU A 62 12.60 -21.80 -8.72
C LEU A 62 13.82 -21.55 -7.82
N LEU A 63 13.59 -21.29 -6.53
CA LEU A 63 14.65 -21.03 -5.55
C LEU A 63 15.23 -22.31 -4.94
N GLY A 64 14.44 -23.37 -4.82
CA GLY A 64 14.86 -24.62 -4.19
C GLY A 64 15.43 -24.39 -2.79
N ASP A 65 16.54 -25.07 -2.49
CA ASP A 65 17.20 -25.00 -1.17
C ASP A 65 17.73 -23.61 -0.80
N ASP A 66 17.93 -22.71 -1.78
CA ASP A 66 18.37 -21.34 -1.49
C ASP A 66 17.34 -20.59 -0.62
N LEU A 67 16.06 -20.95 -0.70
CA LEU A 67 14.97 -20.38 0.09
C LEU A 67 14.97 -20.83 1.55
N LEU A 68 15.63 -21.94 1.90
CA LEU A 68 15.59 -22.50 3.26
C LEU A 68 16.05 -21.47 4.30
N GLY A 69 15.19 -21.25 5.30
CA GLY A 69 15.41 -20.29 6.38
C GLY A 69 15.00 -18.84 6.06
N PHE A 70 14.46 -18.56 4.87
CA PHE A 70 13.99 -17.22 4.49
C PHE A 70 12.47 -17.19 4.28
N PRO A 71 11.72 -16.31 4.98
CA PRO A 71 10.29 -16.17 4.78
C PRO A 71 9.96 -15.53 3.42
N ILE A 72 8.86 -16.00 2.82
CA ILE A 72 8.24 -15.41 1.64
C ILE A 72 6.76 -15.11 1.91
N VAL A 73 6.29 -13.96 1.43
CA VAL A 73 4.88 -13.56 1.53
C VAL A 73 4.36 -13.12 0.17
N GLU A 74 3.15 -13.58 -0.13
CA GLU A 74 2.37 -13.05 -1.25
C GLU A 74 1.49 -11.89 -0.80
N VAL A 75 1.44 -10.87 -1.64
CA VAL A 75 0.51 -9.75 -1.51
C VAL A 75 -0.28 -9.58 -2.81
N PRO A 76 -1.58 -9.28 -2.75
CA PRO A 76 -2.36 -9.10 -3.97
C PRO A 76 -1.92 -7.83 -4.71
N CYS A 77 -1.90 -7.90 -6.04
CA CYS A 77 -1.69 -6.74 -6.90
C CYS A 77 -2.85 -5.75 -6.72
N LEU A 78 -2.52 -4.48 -6.42
CA LEU A 78 -3.52 -3.41 -6.33
C LEU A 78 -3.68 -2.72 -7.69
N PRO A 79 -4.89 -2.30 -8.08
CA PRO A 79 -5.17 -1.66 -9.37
C PRO A 79 -4.77 -0.17 -9.38
N VAL A 80 -3.51 0.13 -9.05
CA VAL A 80 -2.97 1.50 -8.95
C VAL A 80 -1.75 1.69 -9.83
N GLY A 81 -1.45 2.95 -10.18
CA GLY A 81 -0.33 3.28 -11.07
C GLY A 81 -0.37 2.47 -12.39
N ARG A 82 0.78 1.97 -12.82
CA ARG A 82 0.89 1.17 -14.07
C ARG A 82 0.06 -0.12 -14.04
N ALA A 83 -0.25 -0.69 -12.87
CA ALA A 83 -1.04 -1.92 -12.80
C ALA A 83 -2.46 -1.70 -13.34
N LYS A 84 -3.02 -0.50 -13.16
CA LYS A 84 -4.34 -0.12 -13.68
C LYS A 84 -4.45 -0.24 -15.21
N GLU A 85 -3.34 -0.04 -15.92
CA GLU A 85 -3.27 -0.07 -17.38
C GLU A 85 -2.75 -1.40 -17.94
N LYS A 86 -1.83 -2.05 -17.21
CA LYS A 86 -1.07 -3.20 -17.71
C LYS A 86 -1.62 -4.55 -17.25
N ILE A 87 -2.39 -4.58 -16.16
CA ILE A 87 -3.01 -5.79 -15.65
C ILE A 87 -4.49 -5.78 -16.06
N LYS A 88 -4.97 -6.91 -16.59
CA LYS A 88 -6.39 -7.05 -16.94
C LYS A 88 -7.25 -6.92 -15.68
N SER A 89 -8.36 -6.20 -15.78
CA SER A 89 -9.24 -5.92 -14.64
C SER A 89 -9.76 -7.20 -13.96
N ASP A 90 -10.06 -8.24 -14.73
CA ASP A 90 -10.51 -9.52 -14.22
C ASP A 90 -9.40 -10.34 -13.54
N SER A 91 -8.12 -10.04 -13.76
CA SER A 91 -6.98 -10.70 -13.13
C SER A 91 -6.74 -10.27 -11.68
N PHE A 92 -7.28 -9.15 -11.22
CA PHE A 92 -7.10 -8.72 -9.81
C PHE A 92 -7.81 -9.66 -8.83
N LEU A 93 -7.21 -9.87 -7.66
CA LEU A 93 -7.75 -10.69 -6.58
C LEU A 93 -8.76 -9.89 -5.74
N TYR A 94 -9.94 -9.66 -6.30
CA TYR A 94 -11.02 -8.96 -5.60
C TYR A 94 -11.59 -9.75 -4.42
N SER A 95 -11.85 -9.05 -3.32
CA SER A 95 -12.62 -9.56 -2.18
C SER A 95 -14.06 -9.88 -2.57
N SER A 96 -14.65 -10.90 -1.94
CA SER A 96 -16.07 -11.25 -2.11
C SER A 96 -17.02 -10.23 -1.47
N GLN A 97 -16.52 -9.47 -0.49
CA GLN A 97 -17.25 -8.44 0.24
C GLN A 97 -16.52 -7.11 0.17
N LEU A 98 -17.26 -6.01 0.35
CA LEU A 98 -16.66 -4.68 0.46
C LEU A 98 -15.69 -4.63 1.65
N PRO A 99 -14.43 -4.19 1.46
CA PRO A 99 -13.45 -4.11 2.54
C PRO A 99 -13.87 -3.07 3.59
N ALA A 100 -14.40 -3.55 4.72
CA ALA A 100 -14.97 -2.72 5.79
C ALA A 100 -14.05 -2.52 7.02
N LYS A 101 -12.82 -3.01 6.97
CA LYS A 101 -11.89 -2.90 8.10
C LYS A 101 -11.33 -1.47 8.24
N LYS A 102 -11.05 -1.07 9.48
CA LYS A 102 -10.29 0.15 9.79
C LYS A 102 -8.86 0.06 9.25
N CYS A 103 -8.28 1.19 8.88
CA CYS A 103 -6.88 1.25 8.47
C CYS A 103 -5.96 1.09 9.69
N ARG A 104 -4.97 0.21 9.59
CA ARG A 104 -3.92 0.03 10.62
C ARG A 104 -2.53 0.47 10.15
N ASN A 105 -2.40 0.89 8.89
CA ASN A 105 -1.10 1.18 8.27
C ASN A 105 -0.70 2.66 8.42
N MET A 106 -1.39 3.43 9.27
CA MET A 106 -1.13 4.87 9.47
C MET A 106 -0.22 5.18 10.66
N ASP A 107 0.50 4.16 11.13
CA ASP A 107 1.61 4.25 12.08
C ASP A 107 2.97 4.50 11.41
N THR A 108 2.99 4.46 10.07
CA THR A 108 4.20 4.59 9.24
C THR A 108 4.11 5.85 8.39
N ILE A 109 5.17 6.65 8.36
CA ILE A 109 5.29 7.75 7.40
C ILE A 109 6.13 7.35 6.19
N VAL A 110 5.79 7.93 5.04
CA VAL A 110 6.59 7.82 3.82
C VAL A 110 6.99 9.20 3.36
N ILE A 111 8.28 9.34 3.05
CA ILE A 111 8.84 10.52 2.41
C ILE A 111 9.24 10.09 1.00
N LEU A 112 8.62 10.67 -0.02
CA LEU A 112 8.95 10.41 -1.42
C LEU A 112 10.20 11.20 -1.85
N PRO A 113 10.85 10.82 -2.97
CA PRO A 113 12.06 11.52 -3.45
C PRO A 113 11.88 13.02 -3.74
N ASP A 114 10.64 13.46 -4.01
CA ASP A 114 10.28 14.88 -4.19
C ASP A 114 10.01 15.61 -2.86
N GLY A 115 10.29 14.95 -1.73
CA GLY A 115 10.11 15.46 -0.38
C GLY A 115 8.67 15.42 0.12
N SER A 116 7.68 15.00 -0.68
CA SER A 116 6.30 14.88 -0.23
C SER A 116 6.13 13.79 0.83
N VAL A 117 5.31 14.06 1.83
CA VAL A 117 5.14 13.19 3.01
C VAL A 117 3.71 12.68 3.11
N TYR A 118 3.56 11.36 3.29
CA TYR A 118 2.28 10.66 3.38
C TYR A 118 2.21 9.80 4.65
N PRO A 119 0.99 9.51 5.16
CA PRO A 119 0.77 8.85 6.43
C PRO A 119 0.75 7.31 6.33
N CYS A 120 1.13 6.70 5.21
CA CYS A 120 1.16 5.23 5.10
C CYS A 120 2.12 4.75 4.01
N CYS A 121 2.51 3.48 4.07
CA CYS A 121 3.42 2.84 3.13
C CYS A 121 2.76 2.17 1.92
N SER A 122 1.43 2.13 1.85
CA SER A 122 0.73 1.53 0.71
C SER A 122 0.89 2.39 -0.54
N GLN A 123 1.21 1.76 -1.67
CA GLN A 123 1.21 2.43 -2.99
C GLN A 123 -0.13 3.08 -3.34
N ALA A 124 -1.22 2.64 -2.70
CA ALA A 124 -2.57 3.19 -2.88
C ALA A 124 -2.80 4.48 -2.07
N GLY A 125 -1.94 4.77 -1.08
CA GLY A 125 -2.12 5.89 -0.15
C GLY A 125 -1.59 7.24 -0.64
N MET A 126 -0.89 7.28 -1.78
CA MET A 126 -0.28 8.49 -2.34
C MET A 126 -1.32 9.35 -3.08
N THR A 127 -2.35 9.81 -2.35
CA THR A 127 -3.46 10.60 -2.87
C THR A 127 -3.48 12.00 -2.26
N SER A 128 -3.99 12.99 -2.98
CA SER A 128 -4.00 14.39 -2.53
C SER A 128 -4.61 14.61 -1.13
N PRO A 129 -5.74 13.96 -0.74
CA PRO A 129 -6.29 14.10 0.61
C PRO A 129 -5.39 13.60 1.74
N LEU A 130 -4.42 12.73 1.44
CA LEU A 130 -3.50 12.14 2.41
C LEU A 130 -2.12 12.81 2.41
N LEU A 131 -1.87 13.82 1.57
CA LEU A 131 -0.62 14.58 1.61
C LEU A 131 -0.52 15.36 2.94
N LEU A 132 0.52 15.08 3.72
CA LEU A 132 0.75 15.74 5.01
C LEU A 132 1.60 17.01 4.90
N GLY A 133 2.40 17.14 3.84
CA GLY A 133 3.31 18.25 3.64
C GLY A 133 4.55 17.85 2.84
N SER A 134 5.61 18.67 2.91
CA SER A 134 6.90 18.38 2.29
C SER A 134 8.05 18.70 3.25
N ILE A 135 9.05 17.82 3.32
CA ILE A 135 10.26 18.02 4.14
C ILE A 135 11.12 19.20 3.67
N TYR A 136 10.91 19.70 2.46
CA TYR A 136 11.62 20.87 1.95
C TYR A 136 11.08 22.19 2.50
N ASN A 137 9.82 22.19 2.95
CA ASN A 137 9.11 23.41 3.36
C ASN A 137 8.74 23.41 4.85
N SER A 138 8.92 22.29 5.56
CA SER A 138 8.46 22.14 6.95
C SER A 138 9.28 21.11 7.71
N PHE A 139 9.41 21.30 9.03
CA PHE A 139 10.03 20.31 9.90
C PHE A 139 9.16 19.05 10.00
N LEU A 140 9.81 17.87 9.99
CA LEU A 140 9.11 16.59 10.08
C LEU A 140 8.16 16.53 11.30
N LYS A 141 8.58 17.05 12.45
CA LYS A 141 7.76 17.11 13.68
C LYS A 141 6.41 17.84 13.48
N ASP A 142 6.37 18.83 12.60
CA ASP A 142 5.17 19.62 12.33
C ASP A 142 4.30 18.95 11.26
N ILE A 143 4.94 18.31 10.27
CA ILE A 143 4.26 17.45 9.30
C ILE A 143 3.54 16.28 10.00
N LEU A 144 4.17 15.67 11.02
CA LEU A 144 3.57 14.58 11.79
C LEU A 144 2.27 14.99 12.50
N LYS A 145 2.18 16.23 12.99
CA LYS A 145 0.95 16.77 13.59
C LYS A 145 -0.18 16.91 12.56
N ASN A 146 0.14 17.04 11.27
CA ASN A 146 -0.88 17.16 10.23
C ASN A 146 -1.66 15.85 10.07
N CYS A 147 -1.06 14.68 10.34
CA CYS A 147 -1.80 13.42 10.29
C CYS A 147 -2.97 13.41 11.30
N GLN A 148 -2.72 13.86 12.54
CA GLN A 148 -3.73 13.95 13.61
C GLN A 148 -4.83 14.98 13.30
N ARG A 149 -4.50 16.03 12.55
CA ARG A 149 -5.43 17.10 12.15
C ARG A 149 -6.17 16.79 10.85
N ASN A 150 -5.73 15.79 10.10
CA ASN A 150 -6.32 15.43 8.81
C ASN A 150 -7.54 14.54 9.04
N LEU A 151 -8.73 15.05 8.72
CA LEU A 151 -10.00 14.33 8.88
C LEU A 151 -10.04 13.03 8.09
N PHE A 152 -9.43 12.97 6.90
CA PHE A 152 -9.36 11.73 6.13
C PHE A 152 -8.54 10.67 6.86
N CYS A 153 -7.41 11.04 7.47
CA CYS A 153 -6.62 10.14 8.31
C CYS A 153 -7.43 9.64 9.51
N ASN A 154 -8.10 10.55 10.23
CA ASN A 154 -8.89 10.20 11.40
C ASN A 154 -10.04 9.24 11.04
N ILE A 155 -10.72 9.46 9.92
CA ILE A 155 -11.77 8.56 9.44
C ILE A 155 -11.20 7.20 9.04
N LEU A 156 -10.07 7.16 8.32
CA LEU A 156 -9.42 5.90 7.96
C LEU A 156 -9.04 5.07 9.19
N LEU A 157 -8.53 5.71 10.25
CA LEU A 157 -8.16 5.07 11.51
C LEU A 157 -9.38 4.60 12.33
N THR A 158 -10.45 5.40 12.38
CA THR A 158 -11.59 5.16 13.29
C THR A 158 -12.74 4.38 12.64
N LYS A 159 -12.99 4.61 11.35
CA LYS A 159 -14.13 4.06 10.59
C LYS A 159 -13.72 3.25 9.35
N GLY A 160 -12.50 3.44 8.84
CA GLY A 160 -12.01 2.79 7.63
C GLY A 160 -12.53 3.42 6.33
N PRO A 161 -12.02 3.00 5.17
CA PRO A 161 -12.36 3.60 3.88
C PRO A 161 -13.79 3.32 3.43
N ILE A 162 -14.43 2.29 3.98
CA ILE A 162 -15.85 1.98 3.72
C ILE A 162 -16.78 3.12 4.14
N TRP A 163 -16.37 3.95 5.11
CA TRP A 163 -17.14 5.12 5.50
C TRP A 163 -17.31 6.09 4.33
N PHE A 164 -16.23 6.36 3.58
CA PHE A 164 -16.30 7.22 2.41
C PHE A 164 -17.23 6.65 1.33
N TYR A 165 -17.15 5.33 1.10
CA TYR A 165 -18.02 4.64 0.16
C TYR A 165 -19.50 4.81 0.53
N ASN A 166 -19.85 4.62 1.80
CA ASN A 166 -21.22 4.73 2.27
C ASN A 166 -21.75 6.17 2.18
N VAL A 167 -20.94 7.18 2.50
CA VAL A 167 -21.33 8.59 2.34
C VAL A 167 -21.64 8.91 0.87
N LEU A 168 -20.74 8.50 -0.04
CA LEU A 168 -20.95 8.72 -1.48
C LEU A 168 -22.20 7.99 -2.00
N LYS A 169 -22.40 6.75 -1.57
CA LYS A 169 -23.54 5.93 -2.00
C LYS A 169 -24.87 6.45 -1.45
N ASN A 170 -24.95 6.72 -0.15
CA ASN A 170 -26.21 6.93 0.54
C ASN A 170 -26.64 8.40 0.59
N GLU A 171 -25.69 9.33 0.66
CA GLU A 171 -26.02 10.76 0.79
C GLU A 171 -25.94 11.50 -0.54
N PHE A 172 -25.02 11.09 -1.42
CA PHE A 172 -24.84 11.70 -2.73
C PHE A 172 -25.37 10.84 -3.88
N ASN A 173 -25.97 9.68 -3.59
CA ASN A 173 -26.55 8.76 -4.58
C ASN A 173 -25.60 8.44 -5.75
N ILE A 174 -24.30 8.27 -5.48
CA ILE A 174 -23.32 7.89 -6.50
C ILE A 174 -23.53 6.42 -6.88
N THR A 175 -24.13 6.17 -8.05
CA THR A 175 -24.45 4.83 -8.56
C THR A 175 -23.29 4.17 -9.30
N GLU A 176 -22.28 4.93 -9.72
CA GLU A 176 -21.13 4.47 -10.52
C GLU A 176 -19.97 3.91 -9.68
N LEU A 177 -20.16 3.75 -8.36
CA LEU A 177 -19.16 3.16 -7.48
C LEU A 177 -18.93 1.69 -7.85
N ARG A 178 -17.66 1.26 -7.83
CA ARG A 178 -17.31 -0.17 -7.98
C ARG A 178 -17.93 -1.01 -6.86
N ASP A 179 -18.36 -2.22 -7.19
CA ASP A 179 -18.90 -3.17 -6.20
C ASP A 179 -17.83 -4.10 -5.60
N LYS A 180 -16.63 -4.14 -6.17
CA LYS A 180 -15.55 -5.04 -5.78
C LYS A 180 -14.22 -4.33 -5.68
N TYR A 181 -13.47 -4.69 -4.64
CA TYR A 181 -12.15 -4.13 -4.32
C TYR A 181 -11.22 -5.24 -3.84
N VAL A 182 -9.93 -5.10 -4.12
CA VAL A 182 -8.90 -6.06 -3.70
C VAL A 182 -8.80 -6.07 -2.18
N ASP A 183 -8.64 -4.90 -1.57
CA ASP A 183 -8.53 -4.72 -0.13
C ASP A 183 -8.93 -3.29 0.29
N ILE A 184 -8.68 -2.95 1.56
CA ILE A 184 -8.93 -1.60 2.09
C ILE A 184 -8.10 -0.51 1.39
N CYS A 185 -6.93 -0.84 0.86
CA CYS A 185 -6.06 0.13 0.17
C CYS A 185 -6.62 0.46 -1.21
N ASP A 186 -7.13 -0.52 -1.95
CA ASP A 186 -7.79 -0.32 -3.26
C ASP A 186 -9.01 0.59 -3.15
N ILE A 187 -9.93 0.33 -2.22
CA ILE A 187 -11.10 1.21 -2.03
C ILE A 187 -10.71 2.61 -1.55
N CYS A 188 -9.72 2.72 -0.66
CA CYS A 188 -9.18 3.99 -0.20
C CYS A 188 -8.67 4.82 -1.40
N ASN A 189 -7.82 4.22 -2.24
CA ASN A 189 -7.27 4.88 -3.42
C ASN A 189 -8.36 5.24 -4.43
N TYR A 190 -9.22 4.29 -4.78
CA TYR A 190 -10.30 4.52 -5.76
C TYR A 190 -11.16 5.74 -5.40
N ILE A 191 -11.42 5.94 -4.11
CA ILE A 191 -12.22 7.08 -3.64
C ILE A 191 -11.38 8.35 -3.55
N LEU A 192 -10.22 8.31 -2.90
CA LEU A 192 -9.43 9.49 -2.58
C LEU A 192 -8.59 10.02 -3.75
N ASP A 193 -8.40 9.22 -4.80
CA ASP A 193 -7.77 9.63 -6.06
C ASP A 193 -8.78 10.33 -7.01
N ASN A 194 -10.09 10.25 -6.71
CA ASN A 194 -11.13 10.86 -7.52
C ASN A 194 -11.53 12.25 -6.98
N ASN A 195 -11.15 13.31 -7.70
CA ASN A 195 -11.45 14.70 -7.33
C ASN A 195 -12.95 14.99 -7.13
N LYS A 196 -13.84 14.37 -7.91
CA LYS A 196 -15.30 14.51 -7.74
C LYS A 196 -15.72 13.98 -6.38
N TYR A 197 -15.29 12.77 -6.02
CA TYR A 197 -15.63 12.14 -4.75
C TYR A 197 -15.03 12.88 -3.56
N VAL A 198 -13.76 13.29 -3.66
CA VAL A 198 -13.08 14.09 -2.63
C VAL A 198 -13.82 15.40 -2.37
N LYS A 199 -14.31 16.09 -3.42
CA LYS A 199 -15.09 17.32 -3.26
C LYS A 199 -16.38 17.08 -2.48
N LEU A 200 -17.16 16.06 -2.84
CA LEU A 200 -18.40 15.70 -2.13
C LEU A 200 -18.14 15.31 -0.66
N LEU A 201 -17.07 14.55 -0.40
CA LEU A 201 -16.68 14.20 0.96
C LEU A 201 -16.29 15.43 1.78
N LYS A 202 -15.55 16.39 1.18
CA LYS A 202 -15.24 17.66 1.86
C LYS A 202 -16.49 18.48 2.15
N GLU A 203 -17.47 18.51 1.23
CA GLU A 203 -18.76 19.18 1.44
C GLU A 203 -19.58 18.52 2.56
N HIS A 204 -19.59 17.19 2.65
CA HIS A 204 -20.22 16.48 3.75
C HIS A 204 -19.53 16.78 5.09
N LEU A 205 -18.19 16.74 5.11
CA LEU A 205 -17.41 16.99 6.33
C LEU A 205 -17.51 18.44 6.81
N SER A 206 -17.72 19.42 5.92
CA SER A 206 -17.91 20.82 6.33
C SER A 206 -19.30 21.06 6.93
N LYS A 207 -20.35 20.41 6.41
CA LYS A 207 -21.73 20.52 6.93
C LYS A 207 -21.89 19.89 8.31
N ASN A 208 -21.20 18.77 8.55
CA ASN A 208 -21.32 18.00 9.80
C ASN A 208 -20.34 18.40 10.92
N LYS A 209 -19.60 19.52 10.76
CA LYS A 209 -18.70 20.08 11.79
C LYS A 209 -19.41 20.63 13.05
N LEU A 210 -20.71 20.35 13.24
CA LEU A 210 -21.51 20.74 14.40
C LEU A 210 -22.09 19.57 15.23
N SER A 211 -21.81 18.31 14.90
CA SER A 211 -22.21 17.18 15.76
C SER A 211 -20.97 16.45 16.28
N SER A 212 -20.73 16.69 17.57
CA SER A 212 -19.68 16.19 18.44
C SER A 212 -19.64 14.66 18.57
N GLU A 213 -19.11 13.95 17.58
CA GLU A 213 -18.72 12.53 17.71
C GLU A 213 -17.44 12.19 16.92
N LEU A 214 -16.38 12.97 17.17
CA LEU A 214 -14.99 12.58 16.89
C LEU A 214 -14.15 12.81 18.15
#